data_AF-A0A0Q6TQ55-F1
#
_entry.id   AF-A0A0Q6TQ55-F1
#
_cell.length_a   1.000
_cell.length_b   1.000
_cell.length_c   1.000
_cell.angle_alpha   90.00
_cell.angle_beta   90.00
_cell.angle_gamma   90.00
#
_symmetry.space_group_name_H-M   'P 1'
#
loop_
_entity.id
_entity.type
_entity.pdbx_description
1 polymer ?
#
loop_
_entity_poly.entity_id
_entity_poly.type
_entity_poly.pdbx_seq_one_letter_code
_entity_poly.pdbx_strand_id
1 'polypeptide(L)'
;MHTMSRSAFLTAVRASAAYDLLLTAPFATPWTFAFLHARLSAVNRSLGGHALPDFGPFHVLFACLMGSIVLVWSVLRLRAASVLLGRYDGVGRFLFSFWMAWTLAATGAPLLWLFLVPEFCWGVIQWLPVAQAGAGNSTARAPFTSAAPMRSSRGG
;
A
#
# COMPACT_ATOMS: atom_id res chain seq x y z
N MET A 1 3.50 -17.94 11.61
CA MET A 1 3.08 -17.04 10.51
C MET A 1 1.86 -16.28 10.96
N HIS A 2 1.98 -14.97 11.22
CA HIS A 2 0.82 -14.14 11.55
C HIS A 2 0.07 -13.80 10.26
N THR A 3 -1.12 -14.37 10.10
CA THR A 3 -1.95 -14.20 8.91
C THR A 3 -3.00 -13.12 9.20
N MET A 4 -3.07 -12.08 8.37
CA MET A 4 -4.06 -11.01 8.55
C MET A 4 -5.43 -11.42 7.99
N SER A 5 -6.50 -11.06 8.71
CA SER A 5 -7.85 -11.21 8.18
C SER A 5 -8.08 -10.28 6.99
N ARG A 6 -8.95 -10.68 6.05
CA ARG A 6 -9.24 -9.88 4.85
C ARG A 6 -9.79 -8.49 5.18
N SER A 7 -10.58 -8.35 6.24
CA SER A 7 -11.11 -7.06 6.69
C SER A 7 -10.02 -6.14 7.27
N ALA A 8 -9.09 -6.70 8.05
CA ALA A 8 -7.94 -5.97 8.58
C ALA A 8 -7.02 -5.48 7.46
N PHE A 9 -6.75 -6.34 6.47
CA PHE A 9 -5.96 -5.97 5.29
C PHE A 9 -6.61 -4.83 4.48
N LEU A 10 -7.92 -4.90 4.22
CA LEU A 10 -8.63 -3.83 3.49
C LEU A 10 -8.69 -2.51 4.29
N THR A 11 -8.75 -2.59 5.62
CA THR A 11 -8.69 -1.40 6.49
C THR A 11 -7.30 -0.76 6.43
N ALA A 12 -6.23 -1.56 6.45
CA ALA A 12 -4.86 -1.09 6.29
C ALA A 12 -4.65 -0.43 4.92
N VAL A 13 -5.16 -1.03 3.83
CA VAL A 13 -5.08 -0.45 2.48
C VAL A 13 -5.79 0.90 2.40
N ARG A 14 -6.96 1.04 3.04
CA ARG A 14 -7.69 2.32 3.09
C ARG A 14 -6.98 3.37 3.94
N ALA A 15 -6.43 2.98 5.09
CA ALA A 15 -5.65 3.88 5.95
C ALA A 15 -4.40 4.38 5.24
N SER A 16 -3.68 3.49 4.56
CA SER A 16 -2.54 3.81 3.69
C SER A 16 -2.94 4.80 2.58
N ALA A 17 -4.06 4.57 1.89
CA ALA A 17 -4.53 5.47 0.84
C ALA A 17 -4.96 6.85 1.38
N ALA A 18 -5.55 6.92 2.58
CA ALA A 18 -5.87 8.18 3.23
C ALA A 18 -4.59 8.95 3.64
N TYR A 19 -3.58 8.23 4.13
CA TYR A 19 -2.27 8.80 4.44
C TYR A 19 -1.63 9.41 3.18
N ASP A 20 -1.59 8.66 2.08
CA ASP A 20 -1.02 9.15 0.82
C ASP A 20 -1.79 10.37 0.29
N LEU A 21 -3.12 10.38 0.40
CA LEU A 21 -3.93 11.52 -0.01
C LEU A 21 -3.58 12.79 0.78
N LEU A 22 -3.48 12.69 2.11
CA LEU A 22 -3.16 13.82 2.98
C LEU A 22 -1.73 14.30 2.78
N LEU A 23 -0.78 13.37 2.68
CA LEU A 23 0.64 13.67 2.52
C LEU A 23 0.93 14.31 1.16
N THR A 24 0.22 13.88 0.12
CA THR A 24 0.51 14.25 -1.27
C THR A 24 -0.38 15.36 -1.81
N ALA A 25 -1.50 15.70 -1.13
CA ALA A 25 -2.36 16.82 -1.51
C ALA A 25 -1.61 18.14 -1.72
N PRO A 26 -0.61 18.52 -0.88
CA PRO A 26 0.13 19.76 -1.09
C PRO A 26 1.04 19.74 -2.33
N PHE A 27 1.31 18.58 -2.95
CA PHE A 27 2.04 18.49 -4.21
C PHE A 27 1.16 18.77 -5.43
N ALA A 28 -0.17 18.90 -5.29
CA ALA A 28 -1.07 19.05 -6.44
C ALA A 28 -0.92 20.38 -7.19
N THR A 29 -0.43 21.43 -6.52
CA THR A 29 -0.33 22.77 -7.12
C THR A 29 1.03 23.42 -6.84
N PRO A 30 1.52 24.30 -7.74
CA PRO A 30 2.80 24.98 -7.54
C PRO A 30 2.86 25.81 -6.25
N TRP A 31 1.77 26.48 -5.87
CA TRP A 31 1.72 27.33 -4.67
C TRP A 31 1.66 26.50 -3.38
N THR A 32 0.90 25.40 -3.36
CA THR A 32 0.91 24.49 -2.21
C THR A 32 2.25 23.77 -2.07
N PHE A 33 2.90 23.43 -3.19
CA PHE A 33 4.23 22.83 -3.18
C PHE A 33 5.27 23.79 -2.61
N ALA A 34 5.26 25.06 -3.03
CA ALA A 34 6.19 26.08 -2.49
C ALA A 34 6.04 26.25 -0.97
N PHE A 35 4.79 26.29 -0.46
CA PHE A 35 4.53 26.34 0.97
C PHE A 35 5.03 25.08 1.70
N LEU A 36 4.72 23.90 1.16
CA LEU A 36 5.18 22.63 1.73
C LEU A 36 6.70 22.55 1.75
N HIS A 37 7.37 22.93 0.66
CA HIS A 37 8.82 22.90 0.54
C HIS A 37 9.49 23.76 1.63
N ALA A 38 8.98 24.97 1.87
CA ALA A 38 9.47 25.83 2.94
C ALA A 38 9.33 25.17 4.33
N ARG A 39 8.21 24.47 4.58
CA ARG A 39 7.99 23.73 5.83
C ARG A 39 8.91 22.54 5.96
N LEU A 40 9.07 21.74 4.91
CA LEU A 40 9.98 20.60 4.88
C LEU A 40 11.44 21.03 5.10
N SER A 41 11.85 22.14 4.49
CA SER A 41 13.17 22.73 4.69
C SER A 41 13.38 23.20 6.14
N ALA A 42 12.36 23.79 6.76
CA ALA A 42 12.40 24.14 8.19
C ALA A 42 12.52 22.89 9.08
N VAL A 43 11.75 21.83 8.80
CA VAL A 43 11.82 20.56 9.54
C VAL A 43 13.19 19.92 9.37
N ASN A 44 13.73 19.84 8.14
CA ASN A 44 15.04 19.27 7.88
C ASN A 44 16.13 19.98 8.70
N ARG A 45 16.07 21.32 8.76
CA ARG A 45 16.97 22.12 9.60
C ARG A 45 16.82 21.84 11.09
N SER A 46 15.58 21.70 11.58
CA SER A 46 15.34 21.37 12.99
C SER A 46 15.87 19.99 13.37
N LEU A 47 15.96 19.07 12.41
CA LEU A 47 16.53 17.73 12.57
C LEU A 47 18.07 17.70 12.41
N GLY A 48 18.72 18.86 12.24
CA GLY A 48 20.17 18.99 12.08
C GLY A 48 20.67 18.90 10.63
N GLY A 49 19.77 18.89 9.65
CA GLY A 49 20.12 18.94 8.22
C GLY A 49 20.31 20.36 7.69
N HIS A 50 20.79 20.47 6.44
CA HIS A 50 20.87 21.75 5.74
C HIS A 50 19.51 22.18 5.16
N ALA A 51 19.40 23.43 4.70
CA ALA A 51 18.24 23.84 3.93
C ALA A 51 18.10 22.97 2.67
N LEU A 52 16.87 22.59 2.33
CA LEU A 52 16.62 21.86 1.09
C LEU A 52 16.93 22.74 -0.13
N PRO A 53 17.44 22.17 -1.23
CA PRO A 53 17.71 22.91 -2.46
C PRO A 53 16.45 23.54 -3.05
N ASP A 54 16.60 24.72 -3.67
CA ASP A 54 15.49 25.36 -4.35
C ASP A 54 15.10 24.63 -5.64
N PHE A 55 13.80 24.55 -5.88
CA PHE A 55 13.26 23.90 -7.07
C PHE A 55 12.94 24.92 -8.17
N GLY A 56 13.64 24.78 -9.31
CA GLY A 56 13.25 25.46 -10.56
C GLY A 56 11.92 24.95 -11.14
N PRO A 57 11.32 25.66 -12.14
CA PRO A 57 9.98 25.35 -12.65
C PRO A 57 9.78 23.92 -13.16
N PHE A 58 10.76 23.35 -13.86
CA PHE A 58 10.68 21.96 -14.35
C PHE A 58 10.67 20.93 -13.21
N HIS A 59 11.37 21.18 -12.12
CA HIS A 59 11.33 20.29 -10.96
C HIS A 59 9.97 20.35 -10.26
N VAL A 60 9.39 21.55 -10.13
CA VAL A 60 8.03 21.73 -9.60
C VAL A 60 7.00 21.02 -10.49
N LEU A 61 7.16 21.09 -11.82
CA LEU A 61 6.32 20.35 -12.76
C LEU A 61 6.36 18.85 -12.48
N PHE A 62 7.54 18.24 -12.38
CA PHE A 62 7.66 16.81 -12.07
C PHE A 62 7.08 16.43 -10.71
N ALA A 63 7.28 17.28 -9.70
CA ALA A 63 6.67 17.09 -8.38
C ALA A 63 5.13 17.11 -8.45
N CYS A 64 4.55 18.04 -9.22
CA CYS A 64 3.10 18.13 -9.40
C CYS A 64 2.52 16.96 -10.22
N LEU A 65 3.23 16.53 -11.27
CA LEU A 65 2.86 15.35 -12.06
C LEU A 65 2.86 14.08 -11.19
N MET A 66 3.92 13.86 -10.41
CA MET A 66 4.02 12.73 -9.49
C MET A 66 2.90 12.78 -8.44
N GLY A 67 2.70 13.95 -7.81
CA GLY A 67 1.65 14.14 -6.83
C GLY A 67 0.25 13.85 -7.38
N SER A 68 -0.03 14.29 -8.61
CA SER A 68 -1.31 14.04 -9.27
C SER A 68 -1.60 12.55 -9.46
N ILE A 69 -0.60 11.77 -9.89
CA ILE A 69 -0.73 10.32 -10.04
C ILE A 69 -1.00 9.65 -8.69
N VAL A 70 -0.26 10.03 -7.64
CA VAL A 70 -0.46 9.49 -6.29
C VAL A 70 -1.85 9.84 -5.75
N LEU A 71 -2.36 11.04 -6.01
CA LEU A 71 -3.72 11.44 -5.62
C LEU A 71 -4.79 10.60 -6.31
N VAL A 72 -4.72 10.46 -7.64
CA VAL A 72 -5.65 9.62 -8.41
C VAL A 72 -5.62 8.18 -7.91
N TRP A 73 -4.41 7.64 -7.68
CA TRP A 73 -4.22 6.29 -7.16
C TRP A 73 -4.79 6.10 -5.75
N SER A 74 -4.59 7.09 -4.87
CA SER A 74 -5.14 7.10 -3.51
C SER A 74 -6.67 7.06 -3.54
N VAL A 75 -7.31 7.89 -4.38
CA VAL A 75 -8.76 7.89 -4.56
C VAL A 75 -9.25 6.54 -5.09
N LEU A 76 -8.57 5.95 -6.08
CA LEU A 76 -8.90 4.63 -6.61
C LEU A 76 -8.89 3.56 -5.51
N ARG A 77 -7.84 3.53 -4.67
CA ARG A 77 -7.75 2.57 -3.56
C ARG A 77 -8.79 2.79 -2.47
N LEU A 78 -9.16 4.04 -2.19
CA LEU A 78 -10.25 4.33 -1.25
C LEU A 78 -11.59 3.81 -1.77
N ARG A 79 -11.87 4.00 -3.06
CA ARG A 79 -13.14 3.60 -3.70
C ARG A 79 -13.24 2.09 -3.95
N ALA A 80 -12.15 1.46 -4.36
CA ALA A 80 -12.13 0.09 -4.89
C ALA A 80 -11.06 -0.79 -4.25
N ALA A 81 -10.82 -0.65 -2.93
CA ALA A 81 -9.81 -1.42 -2.20
C ALA A 81 -9.88 -2.93 -2.50
N SER A 82 -8.78 -3.49 -3.01
CA SER A 82 -8.66 -4.92 -3.31
C SER A 82 -7.27 -5.44 -2.92
N VAL A 83 -7.14 -6.76 -2.79
CA VAL A 83 -5.84 -7.39 -2.47
C VAL A 83 -4.83 -7.13 -3.58
N LEU A 84 -5.25 -7.18 -4.84
CA LEU A 84 -4.40 -6.90 -5.99
C LEU A 84 -3.86 -5.47 -5.96
N LEU A 85 -4.74 -4.47 -5.71
CA LEU A 85 -4.33 -3.08 -5.60
C LEU A 85 -3.39 -2.84 -4.41
N GLY A 86 -3.60 -3.54 -3.29
CA GLY A 86 -2.67 -3.49 -2.15
C GLY A 86 -1.29 -4.07 -2.47
N ARG A 87 -1.20 -5.12 -3.30
CA ARG A 87 0.10 -5.68 -3.73
C ARG A 87 0.87 -4.70 -4.63
N TYR A 88 0.19 -4.11 -5.60
CA TYR A 88 0.80 -3.07 -6.45
C TYR A 88 1.23 -1.85 -5.64
N ASP A 89 0.42 -1.45 -4.66
CA ASP A 89 0.80 -0.36 -3.76
C ASP A 89 2.02 -0.72 -2.90
N GLY A 90 2.10 -1.95 -2.37
CA GLY A 90 3.29 -2.44 -1.68
C GLY A 90 4.57 -2.32 -2.54
N VAL A 91 4.51 -2.67 -3.82
CA VAL A 91 5.63 -2.45 -4.77
C VAL A 91 5.96 -0.96 -4.89
N GLY A 92 4.95 -0.10 -5.06
CA GLY A 92 5.14 1.35 -5.12
C GLY A 92 5.82 1.90 -3.87
N ARG A 93 5.43 1.44 -2.68
CA ARG A 93 6.03 1.84 -1.40
C ARG A 93 7.47 1.40 -1.25
N PHE A 94 7.82 0.20 -1.72
CA PHE A 94 9.22 -0.23 -1.76
C PHE A 94 10.04 0.59 -2.76
N LEU A 95 9.47 0.95 -3.90
CA LEU A 95 10.14 1.84 -4.86
C LEU A 95 10.35 3.25 -4.27
N PHE A 96 9.35 3.84 -3.62
CA PHE A 96 9.51 5.11 -2.92
C PHE A 96 10.55 5.02 -1.80
N SER A 97 10.50 3.95 -1.00
CA SER A 97 11.50 3.69 0.03
C SER A 97 12.91 3.59 -0.54
N PHE A 98 13.07 2.90 -1.67
CA PHE A 98 14.36 2.76 -2.35
C PHE A 98 14.90 4.11 -2.82
N TRP A 99 14.09 4.94 -3.48
CA TRP A 99 14.53 6.26 -3.95
C TRP A 99 14.79 7.25 -2.80
N MET A 100 14.00 7.18 -1.72
CA MET A 100 14.29 7.97 -0.51
C MET A 100 15.57 7.52 0.18
N ALA A 101 15.84 6.22 0.27
CA ALA A 101 17.09 5.69 0.82
C ALA A 101 18.30 6.10 -0.03
N TRP A 102 18.18 6.03 -1.36
CA TRP A 102 19.22 6.51 -2.27
C TRP A 102 19.48 8.02 -2.09
N THR A 103 18.42 8.83 -2.01
CA THR A 103 18.55 10.28 -1.80
C THR A 103 19.14 10.61 -0.43
N LEU A 104 18.77 9.85 0.60
CA LEU A 104 19.32 9.97 1.95
C LEU A 104 20.82 9.65 1.95
N ALA A 105 21.24 8.59 1.25
CA ALA A 105 22.66 8.25 1.11
C ALA A 105 23.44 9.32 0.33
N ALA A 106 22.84 9.94 -0.68
CA ALA A 106 23.48 10.97 -1.50
C ALA A 106 23.55 12.36 -0.81
N THR A 107 22.59 12.69 0.05
CA THR A 107 22.45 14.06 0.60
C THR A 107 22.60 14.15 2.12
N GLY A 108 22.45 13.04 2.84
CA GLY A 108 22.40 13.02 4.31
C GLY A 108 21.19 13.71 4.92
N ALA A 109 20.16 14.06 4.14
CA ALA A 109 19.02 14.85 4.62
C ALA A 109 18.16 14.06 5.65
N PRO A 110 18.21 14.40 6.96
CA PRO A 110 17.54 13.61 8.00
C PRO A 110 16.02 13.61 7.89
N LEU A 111 15.43 14.64 7.25
CA LEU A 111 14.00 14.71 6.94
C LEU A 111 13.49 13.43 6.25
N LEU A 112 14.30 12.80 5.39
CA LEU A 112 13.90 11.62 4.63
C LEU A 112 13.55 10.44 5.54
N TRP A 113 14.08 10.34 6.75
CA TRP A 113 13.70 9.31 7.71
C TRP A 113 12.21 9.38 8.10
N LEU A 114 11.63 10.58 8.16
CA LEU A 114 10.21 10.78 8.47
C LEU A 114 9.28 10.20 7.40
N PHE A 115 9.77 10.06 6.17
CA PHE A 115 9.00 9.49 5.06
C PHE A 115 9.39 8.02 4.82
N LEU A 116 10.68 7.71 4.87
CA LEU A 116 11.23 6.39 4.60
C LEU A 116 10.68 5.32 5.56
N VAL A 117 10.68 5.60 6.87
CA VAL A 117 10.24 4.60 7.86
C VAL A 117 8.76 4.25 7.71
N PRO A 118 7.82 5.22 7.65
CA PRO A 118 6.42 4.91 7.40
C PRO A 118 6.19 4.19 6.08
N GLU A 119 6.79 4.65 4.97
CA GLU A 119 6.61 4.04 3.65
C GLU A 119 7.06 2.58 3.64
N PHE A 120 8.23 2.30 4.23
CA PHE A 120 8.74 0.94 4.33
C PHE A 120 7.84 0.06 5.20
N CYS A 121 7.38 0.57 6.35
CA CYS A 121 6.46 -0.15 7.24
C CYS A 121 5.15 -0.50 6.54
N TRP A 122 4.55 0.45 5.81
CA TRP A 122 3.35 0.21 5.02
C TRP A 122 3.58 -0.79 3.89
N GLY A 123 4.75 -0.73 3.22
CA GLY A 123 5.15 -1.72 2.21
C GLY A 123 5.22 -3.13 2.79
N VAL A 124 5.85 -3.30 3.95
CA VAL A 124 5.92 -4.57 4.68
C VAL A 124 4.53 -5.07 5.07
N ILE A 125 3.67 -4.21 5.62
CA ILE A 125 2.30 -4.56 6.01
C ILE A 125 1.49 -5.08 4.81
N GLN A 126 1.63 -4.45 3.65
CA GLN A 126 0.91 -4.86 2.44
C GLN A 126 1.48 -6.13 1.81
N TRP A 127 2.71 -6.51 2.17
CA TRP A 127 3.32 -7.76 1.75
C TRP A 127 2.96 -8.95 2.65
N LEU A 128 2.43 -8.72 3.86
CA LEU A 128 2.06 -9.79 4.79
C LEU A 128 1.02 -10.76 4.17
N PRO A 129 1.09 -12.06 4.51
CA PRO A 129 0.16 -13.05 4.00
C PRO A 129 -1.27 -12.74 4.47
N VAL A 130 -2.19 -12.67 3.52
CA VAL A 130 -3.62 -12.45 3.79
C VAL A 130 -4.27 -13.83 3.91
N ALA A 131 -5.03 -14.04 4.98
CA ALA A 131 -5.79 -15.26 5.17
C ALA A 131 -6.85 -15.31 4.07
N GLN A 132 -6.78 -16.33 3.22
CA GLN A 132 -7.90 -16.67 2.37
C GLN A 132 -9.05 -16.99 3.31
N ALA A 133 -10.15 -16.22 3.25
CA ALA A 133 -11.40 -16.68 3.82
C ALA A 133 -11.64 -18.05 3.17
N GLY A 134 -11.61 -19.10 3.99
CA GLY A 134 -11.56 -20.48 3.53
C GLY A 134 -12.53 -20.67 2.38
N ALA A 135 -12.04 -21.26 1.29
CA ALA A 135 -12.91 -21.94 0.35
C ALA A 135 -13.87 -22.77 1.20
N GLY A 136 -15.13 -22.36 1.22
CA GLY A 136 -16.13 -22.94 2.09
C GLY A 136 -16.15 -24.44 1.90
N ASN A 137 -16.30 -25.16 3.01
CA ASN A 137 -16.74 -26.55 3.10
C ASN A 137 -17.07 -27.16 1.73
N SER A 138 -16.10 -27.83 1.11
CA SER A 138 -16.44 -28.94 0.23
C SER A 138 -17.08 -29.97 1.14
N THR A 139 -18.40 -29.87 1.19
CA THR A 139 -19.38 -30.83 1.69
C THR A 139 -18.76 -32.22 1.78
N ALA A 140 -18.77 -32.77 2.99
CA ALA A 140 -18.55 -34.17 3.26
C ALA A 140 -19.26 -34.99 2.17
N ARG A 141 -18.48 -35.59 1.26
CA ARG A 141 -18.99 -36.56 0.31
C ARG A 141 -19.30 -37.80 1.14
N ALA A 142 -20.55 -37.91 1.57
CA ALA A 142 -21.04 -39.10 2.25
C ALA A 142 -20.65 -40.34 1.44
N PRO A 143 -20.14 -41.41 2.06
CA PRO A 143 -19.82 -42.63 1.34
C PRO A 143 -21.12 -43.18 0.77
N PHE A 144 -21.16 -43.35 -0.55
CA PHE A 144 -22.23 -44.04 -1.25
C PHE A 144 -22.18 -45.51 -0.83
N THR A 145 -22.85 -45.86 0.26
CA THR A 145 -23.09 -47.25 0.64
C THR A 145 -24.11 -47.82 -0.34
N SER A 146 -23.61 -48.42 -1.41
CA SER A 146 -24.38 -49.27 -2.31
C SER A 146 -24.74 -50.56 -1.56
N ALA A 147 -25.87 -50.56 -0.84
CA ALA A 147 -26.50 -51.78 -0.38
C ALA A 147 -27.50 -52.23 -1.46
N ALA A 148 -27.04 -53.11 -2.35
CA ALA A 148 -27.91 -53.79 -3.30
C ALA A 148 -28.69 -54.90 -2.56
N PRO A 149 -30.04 -54.95 -2.63
CA PRO A 149 -30.76 -56.12 -2.16
C PRO A 149 -30.67 -57.23 -3.22
N MET A 150 -30.04 -58.33 -2.83
CA MET A 150 -30.00 -59.59 -3.55
C MET A 150 -31.40 -60.23 -3.54
N ARG A 151 -32.19 -60.03 -4.60
CA ARG A 151 -33.48 -60.73 -4.76
C ARG A 151 -33.22 -62.10 -5.37
N SER A 152 -33.30 -63.15 -4.55
CA SER A 152 -33.29 -64.53 -5.00
C SER A 152 -34.53 -64.81 -5.85
N SER A 153 -34.33 -65.16 -7.12
CA SER A 153 -35.36 -65.79 -7.93
C SER A 153 -35.46 -67.26 -7.52
N ARG A 154 -36.51 -67.60 -6.76
CA ARG A 154 -36.95 -68.98 -6.55
C ARG A 154 -38.12 -69.25 -7.49
N GLY A 155 -37.95 -70.31 -8.28
CA GLY A 155 -38.87 -71.18 -9.02
C GLY A 155 -40.37 -70.89 -9.10
N GLY A 156 -40.89 -71.23 -10.29
CA GLY A 156 -42.31 -71.38 -10.63
C GLY A 156 -42.43 -71.60 -12.12
#